data_AF-A0A9J7LUV0-F1
#
_entry.id   AF-A0A9J7LUV0-F1
#
_cell.length_a   1.000
_cell.length_b   1.000
_cell.length_c   1.000
_cell.angle_alpha   90.00
_cell.angle_beta   90.00
_cell.angle_gamma   90.00
#
_symmetry.space_group_name_H-M   'P 1'
#
loop_
_entity.id
_entity.type
_entity.pdbx_description
1 polymer ?
#
loop_
_entity_poly.entity_id
_entity_poly.type
_entity_poly.pdbx_seq_one_letter_code
_entity_poly.pdbx_strand_id
1 'polypeptide(L)'
;MRRQPSMLYLRPFMPLIVGLSLGFTLCLVCLPLLEEGCTSEGSVDQVARLRKPNSVQETQDVLQNYNDDDFEPRIITNPKPAKSGGKQPFRARYISTELGIREKLVVGVITSRETLDTVAVALNKTLAHYIHKLLYFTGTR
;
A
#
# COMPACT_ATOMS: atom_id res chain seq x y z
N MET A 1 -22.78 20.40 47.60
CA MET A 1 -23.41 20.26 46.26
C MET A 1 -22.33 20.00 45.22
N ARG A 2 -22.28 18.77 44.66
CA ARG A 2 -21.27 18.27 43.72
C ARG A 2 -21.33 19.04 42.39
N ARG A 3 -20.24 19.71 42.00
CA ARG A 3 -20.02 20.14 40.61
C ARG A 3 -19.47 18.94 39.83
N GLN A 4 -20.25 18.41 38.89
CA GLN A 4 -19.81 17.30 38.04
C GLN A 4 -18.93 17.80 36.88
N PRO A 5 -17.75 17.21 36.62
CA PRO A 5 -16.84 17.62 35.55
C PRO A 5 -17.07 16.85 34.22
N SER A 6 -18.27 16.32 33.98
CA SER A 6 -18.58 15.47 32.82
C SER A 6 -18.74 16.23 31.49
N MET A 7 -18.86 17.56 31.51
CA MET A 7 -19.13 18.35 30.30
C MET A 7 -17.90 18.75 29.47
N LEU A 8 -16.67 18.54 29.96
CA LEU A 8 -15.46 18.88 29.20
C LEU A 8 -14.94 17.77 28.28
N TYR A 9 -15.35 16.52 28.50
CA TYR A 9 -14.87 15.37 27.72
C TYR A 9 -15.67 15.12 26.42
N LEU A 10 -16.91 15.64 26.32
CA LEU A 10 -17.77 15.40 25.15
C LEU A 10 -17.41 16.27 23.93
N ARG A 11 -16.73 17.41 24.11
CA ARG A 11 -16.41 18.34 23.02
C ARG A 11 -15.56 17.71 21.90
N PRO A 12 -14.52 16.91 22.17
CA PRO A 12 -13.74 16.26 21.12
C PRO A 12 -14.41 15.00 20.52
N PHE A 13 -15.35 14.36 21.22
CA PHE A 13 -16.01 13.14 20.75
C PHE A 13 -17.20 13.40 19.81
N MET A 14 -17.86 14.56 19.94
CA MET A 14 -18.96 14.93 19.06
C MET A 14 -18.61 14.95 17.56
N PRO A 15 -17.52 15.59 17.10
CA PRO A 15 -17.17 15.56 15.68
C PRO A 15 -16.78 14.15 15.21
N LEU A 16 -16.21 13.32 16.07
CA LEU A 16 -15.88 11.92 15.75
C LEU A 16 -17.13 11.08 15.50
N ILE A 17 -18.14 11.19 16.38
CA ILE A 17 -19.40 10.46 16.26
C ILE A 17 -20.18 10.91 15.02
N VAL A 18 -20.20 12.22 14.74
CA VAL A 18 -20.85 12.79 13.54
C VAL A 18 -20.13 12.34 12.27
N GLY A 19 -18.79 12.33 12.26
CA GLY A 19 -18.02 11.86 11.11
C GLY A 19 -18.21 10.36 10.84
N LEU A 20 -18.24 9.55 11.90
CA LEU A 20 -18.41 8.10 11.79
C LEU A 20 -19.80 7.73 11.31
N SER A 21 -20.86 8.40 11.80
CA SER A 21 -22.21 8.16 11.33
C SER A 21 -22.39 8.61 9.87
N LEU A 22 -21.83 9.76 9.48
CA LEU A 22 -21.92 10.28 8.11
C LEU A 22 -21.09 9.45 7.11
N GLY A 23 -19.93 8.95 7.53
CA GLY A 23 -19.11 8.04 6.73
C GLY A 23 -19.78 6.67 6.55
N PHE A 24 -20.41 6.14 7.60
CA PHE A 24 -21.12 4.87 7.51
C PHE A 24 -22.36 4.97 6.61
N THR A 25 -23.13 6.04 6.70
CA THR A 25 -24.27 6.25 5.80
C THR A 25 -23.82 6.45 4.35
N LEU A 26 -22.73 7.19 4.10
CA LEU A 26 -22.17 7.34 2.76
C LEU A 26 -21.69 5.99 2.19
N CYS A 27 -21.06 5.14 3.03
CA CYS A 27 -20.66 3.80 2.63
C CYS A 27 -21.87 2.95 2.20
N LEU A 28 -22.96 2.98 2.97
CA LEU A 28 -24.20 2.26 2.64
C LEU A 28 -24.86 2.77 1.34
N VAL A 29 -24.79 4.08 1.07
CA VAL A 29 -25.31 4.68 -0.18
C VAL A 29 -24.41 4.35 -1.38
N CYS A 30 -23.10 4.19 -1.19
CA CYS A 30 -22.17 3.84 -2.26
C CYS A 30 -22.12 2.34 -2.59
N LEU A 31 -22.58 1.45 -1.70
CA LEU A 31 -22.66 0.00 -1.96
C LEU A 31 -23.48 -0.37 -3.21
N PRO A 32 -24.71 0.13 -3.42
CA PRO A 32 -25.47 -0.19 -4.64
C PRO A 32 -24.81 0.35 -5.92
N LEU A 33 -24.19 1.53 -5.85
CA LEU A 33 -23.42 2.11 -6.97
C LEU A 33 -22.20 1.25 -7.36
N LEU A 34 -21.65 0.48 -6.41
CA LEU A 34 -20.57 -0.47 -6.67
C LEU A 34 -21.12 -1.80 -7.21
N GLU A 35 -22.25 -2.28 -6.70
CA GLU A 35 -22.89 -3.51 -7.18
C GLU A 35 -23.43 -3.38 -8.61
N GLU A 36 -23.86 -2.18 -9.01
CA GLU A 36 -24.21 -1.85 -10.40
C GLU A 36 -23.01 -2.01 -11.37
N GLY A 37 -21.77 -2.00 -10.85
CA GLY A 37 -20.56 -2.35 -11.59
C GLY A 37 -20.23 -3.85 -11.60
N CYS A 38 -20.83 -4.65 -10.72
CA CYS A 38 -20.56 -6.10 -10.59
C CYS A 38 -21.71 -7.00 -11.04
N THR A 39 -22.89 -6.45 -11.36
CA THR A 39 -24.05 -7.18 -11.89
C THR A 39 -24.25 -6.98 -13.39
N SER A 40 -23.22 -6.49 -14.10
CA SER A 40 -23.14 -6.66 -15.54
C SER A 40 -22.42 -7.98 -15.82
N GLU A 41 -23.17 -9.00 -16.26
CA GLU A 41 -22.66 -10.20 -16.93
C GLU A 41 -21.99 -9.85 -18.27
N GLY A 42 -20.94 -9.00 -18.21
CA GLY A 42 -20.30 -8.47 -19.40
C GLY A 42 -19.46 -7.22 -19.16
N SER A 43 -18.54 -7.20 -18.18
CA SER A 43 -17.46 -6.19 -18.21
C SER A 43 -16.22 -6.49 -17.37
N VAL A 44 -15.82 -7.77 -17.24
CA VAL A 44 -14.39 -8.07 -16.98
C VAL A 44 -13.51 -7.57 -18.15
N ASP A 45 -14.11 -7.39 -19.33
CA ASP A 45 -13.43 -6.90 -20.53
C ASP A 45 -13.07 -5.41 -20.53
N GLN A 46 -13.79 -4.53 -19.82
CA GLN A 46 -13.50 -3.09 -19.89
C GLN A 46 -12.34 -2.68 -18.98
N VAL A 47 -12.20 -3.32 -17.81
CA VAL A 47 -11.01 -3.14 -16.96
C VAL A 47 -9.79 -3.86 -17.54
N ALA A 48 -9.98 -4.97 -18.26
CA ALA A 48 -8.93 -5.66 -19.00
C ALA A 48 -8.49 -4.92 -20.27
N ARG A 49 -9.38 -4.19 -20.96
CA ARG A 49 -9.03 -3.41 -22.16
C ARG A 49 -8.23 -2.15 -21.87
N LEU A 50 -8.37 -1.53 -20.69
CA LEU A 50 -7.50 -0.41 -20.31
C LEU A 50 -6.10 -0.87 -19.87
N ARG A 51 -5.90 -2.20 -19.74
CA ARG A 51 -4.63 -2.83 -19.41
C ARG A 51 -4.28 -3.88 -20.47
N LYS A 52 -4.36 -3.52 -21.75
CA LYS A 52 -3.77 -4.35 -22.82
C LYS A 52 -2.26 -4.06 -22.84
N PRO A 53 -1.38 -5.00 -22.42
CA PRO A 53 0.04 -4.83 -22.65
C PRO A 53 0.30 -4.88 -24.16
N ASN A 54 1.04 -3.91 -24.69
CA ASN A 54 1.50 -3.85 -26.10
C ASN A 54 2.46 -4.98 -26.50
N SER A 55 2.51 -6.11 -25.78
CA SER A 55 3.47 -7.19 -26.00
C SER A 55 2.90 -8.42 -26.69
N VAL A 56 1.63 -8.43 -27.08
CA VAL A 56 1.08 -9.50 -27.92
C VAL A 56 0.85 -8.92 -29.30
N GLN A 57 1.90 -8.92 -30.11
CA GLN A 57 1.69 -8.96 -31.56
C GLN A 57 1.18 -10.36 -31.86
N GLU A 58 -0.15 -10.51 -31.96
CA GLU A 58 -0.74 -11.66 -32.64
C GLU A 58 -0.18 -11.67 -34.05
N THR A 59 0.81 -12.54 -34.27
CA THR A 59 1.29 -12.81 -35.62
C THR A 59 0.20 -13.65 -36.26
N GLN A 60 -0.51 -13.05 -37.21
CA GLN A 60 -1.76 -13.53 -37.79
C GLN A 60 -1.61 -14.81 -38.63
N ASP A 61 -0.43 -15.45 -38.61
CA ASP A 61 -0.06 -16.59 -39.46
C ASP A 61 -0.09 -17.96 -38.75
N VAL A 62 -0.42 -18.06 -37.46
CA VAL A 62 -0.46 -19.36 -36.73
C VAL A 62 -1.89 -19.86 -36.44
N LEU A 63 -2.92 -19.07 -36.75
CA LEU A 63 -4.31 -19.45 -36.52
C LEU A 63 -4.97 -20.05 -37.78
N GLN A 64 -4.40 -21.11 -38.36
CA GLN A 64 -5.11 -21.84 -39.43
C GLN A 64 -5.09 -23.37 -39.36
N ASN A 65 -4.49 -24.01 -38.36
CA ASN A 65 -4.68 -25.46 -38.22
C ASN A 65 -4.44 -25.93 -36.79
N TYR A 66 -5.44 -25.75 -35.94
CA TYR A 66 -5.52 -26.47 -34.66
C TYR A 66 -6.58 -27.56 -34.83
N ASN A 67 -6.17 -28.72 -35.37
CA ASN A 67 -6.83 -29.97 -35.04
C ASN A 67 -6.28 -30.39 -33.67
N ASP A 68 -7.15 -30.50 -32.67
CA ASP A 68 -6.81 -30.76 -31.27
C ASP A 68 -6.20 -32.16 -31.00
N ASP A 69 -6.09 -33.02 -32.02
CA ASP A 69 -5.77 -34.45 -31.83
C ASP A 69 -4.30 -34.85 -32.08
N ASP A 70 -3.44 -33.95 -32.58
CA ASP A 70 -2.06 -34.30 -33.02
C ASP A 70 -0.96 -33.46 -32.31
N PHE A 71 -1.10 -33.23 -31.01
CA PHE A 71 -0.06 -32.58 -30.22
C PHE A 71 1.06 -33.56 -29.83
N GLU A 72 2.14 -33.63 -30.62
CA GLU A 72 3.38 -34.30 -30.20
C GLU A 72 4.36 -33.33 -29.50
N PRO A 73 4.89 -33.68 -28.32
CA PRO A 73 5.86 -32.86 -27.61
C PRO A 73 7.21 -32.90 -28.33
N ARG A 74 7.52 -31.85 -29.10
CA ARG A 74 8.82 -31.70 -29.76
C ARG A 74 9.87 -31.16 -28.79
N ILE A 75 10.79 -32.02 -28.35
CA ILE A 75 11.93 -31.62 -27.52
C ILE A 75 12.92 -30.82 -28.38
N ILE A 76 13.08 -29.53 -28.09
CA ILE A 76 14.05 -28.66 -28.75
C ILE A 76 15.42 -28.91 -28.09
N THR A 77 16.27 -29.72 -28.72
CA THR A 77 17.62 -30.06 -28.22
C THR A 77 18.66 -28.94 -28.39
N ASN A 78 18.33 -27.88 -29.13
CA ASN A 78 19.16 -26.68 -29.27
C ASN A 78 18.29 -25.42 -29.15
N PRO A 79 18.07 -24.89 -27.94
CA PRO A 79 17.40 -23.61 -27.80
C PRO A 79 18.28 -22.52 -28.41
N LYS A 80 17.82 -21.90 -29.51
CA LYS A 80 18.44 -20.64 -29.97
C LYS A 80 18.29 -19.64 -28.81
N PRO A 81 19.35 -18.96 -28.37
CA PRO A 81 19.22 -17.95 -27.34
C PRO A 81 18.26 -16.89 -27.87
N ALA A 82 17.10 -16.73 -27.21
CA ALA A 82 16.26 -15.58 -27.44
C ALA A 82 17.17 -14.37 -27.22
N LYS A 83 17.38 -13.56 -28.27
CA LYS A 83 18.04 -12.27 -28.15
C LYS A 83 17.12 -11.42 -27.30
N SER A 84 17.24 -11.53 -25.98
CA SER A 84 16.62 -10.60 -25.06
C SER A 84 17.25 -9.26 -25.38
N GLY A 85 16.53 -8.45 -26.17
CA GLY A 85 16.71 -7.01 -26.19
C GLY A 85 16.37 -6.51 -24.79
N GLY A 86 17.31 -6.75 -23.87
CA GLY A 86 17.13 -6.64 -22.45
C GLY A 86 16.99 -5.17 -22.08
N LYS A 87 15.76 -4.67 -22.13
CA LYS A 87 15.39 -3.55 -21.29
C LYS A 87 15.62 -4.05 -19.87
N GLN A 88 16.70 -3.59 -19.25
CA GLN A 88 17.00 -3.81 -17.85
C GLN A 88 15.69 -3.66 -17.07
N PRO A 89 15.32 -4.61 -16.19
CA PRO A 89 14.11 -4.47 -15.41
C PRO A 89 14.20 -3.14 -14.69
N PHE A 90 13.26 -2.23 -14.98
CA PHE A 90 13.19 -0.94 -14.31
C PHE A 90 12.81 -1.24 -12.86
N ARG A 91 13.83 -1.37 -12.01
CA ARG A 91 13.64 -1.49 -10.58
C ARG A 91 13.16 -0.14 -10.10
N ALA A 92 11.90 -0.06 -9.67
CA ALA A 92 11.42 1.10 -8.95
C ALA A 92 12.32 1.33 -7.73
N ARG A 93 13.25 2.29 -7.83
CA ARG A 93 13.92 2.84 -6.67
C ARG A 93 12.91 3.72 -5.99
N TYR A 94 12.58 3.41 -4.75
CA TYR A 94 11.84 4.32 -3.89
C TYR A 94 12.75 5.52 -3.61
N ILE A 95 12.44 6.65 -4.25
CA ILE A 95 13.14 7.92 -4.05
C ILE A 95 12.38 8.67 -2.94
N SER A 96 12.53 8.22 -1.69
CA SER A 96 11.96 8.91 -0.52
C SER A 96 12.50 10.33 -0.34
N THR A 97 13.70 10.60 -0.87
CA THR A 97 14.43 11.85 -0.64
C THR A 97 14.05 12.98 -1.58
N GLU A 98 13.32 12.71 -2.68
CA GLU A 98 12.89 13.73 -3.65
C GLU A 98 11.41 14.12 -3.52
N LEU A 99 10.64 13.41 -2.70
CA LEU A 99 9.23 13.74 -2.45
C LEU A 99 9.01 14.98 -1.55
N GLY A 100 10.06 15.75 -1.26
CA GLY A 100 9.93 16.99 -0.49
C GLY A 100 9.53 16.80 0.98
N ILE A 101 9.45 15.56 1.48
CA ILE A 101 9.27 15.24 2.91
C ILE A 101 10.60 15.46 3.62
N ARG A 102 11.04 16.73 3.66
CA ARG A 102 12.09 17.25 4.54
C ARG A 102 11.49 17.59 5.91
N GLU A 103 10.46 16.86 6.31
CA GLU A 103 9.91 16.99 7.64
C GLU A 103 10.96 16.47 8.61
N LYS A 104 11.39 17.35 9.50
CA LYS A 104 12.33 17.04 10.57
C LYS A 104 11.72 15.92 11.41
N LEU A 105 12.21 14.69 11.21
CA LEU A 105 11.72 13.51 11.90
C LEU A 105 11.86 13.74 13.41
N VAL A 106 10.76 13.52 14.13
CA VAL A 106 10.71 13.49 15.59
C VAL A 106 10.40 12.06 16.00
N VAL A 107 11.27 11.47 16.84
CA VAL A 107 11.05 10.12 17.37
C VAL A 107 10.70 10.20 18.85
N GLY A 108 9.58 9.58 19.20
CA GLY A 108 9.15 9.38 20.58
C GLY A 108 9.47 7.96 21.04
N VAL A 109 10.29 7.83 22.08
CA VAL A 109 10.67 6.57 22.71
C VAL A 109 9.89 6.44 24.02
N ILE A 110 9.04 5.42 24.12
CA ILE A 110 8.34 5.09 25.37
C ILE A 110 9.20 4.08 26.14
N THR A 111 9.64 4.44 27.34
CA THR A 111 10.51 3.61 28.18
C THR A 111 10.11 3.70 29.65
N SER A 112 10.42 2.68 30.42
CA SER A 112 10.31 2.71 31.89
C SER A 112 11.56 3.35 32.52
N ARG A 113 11.51 3.69 33.82
CA ARG A 113 12.67 4.23 34.55
C ARG A 113 13.83 3.23 34.61
N GLU A 114 13.54 1.94 34.72
CA GLU A 114 14.55 0.87 34.84
C GLU A 114 15.35 0.68 33.55
N THR A 115 14.71 0.88 32.41
CA THR A 115 15.31 0.67 31.08
C THR A 115 15.85 1.96 30.46
N LEU A 116 15.70 3.10 31.14
CA LEU A 116 16.06 4.41 30.59
C LEU A 116 17.57 4.51 30.35
N ASP A 117 18.38 4.10 31.32
CA ASP A 117 19.84 4.29 31.23
C ASP A 117 20.49 3.44 30.12
N THR A 118 19.94 2.27 29.82
CA THR A 118 20.49 1.38 28.78
C THR A 118 19.91 1.72 27.40
N VAL A 119 18.57 1.77 27.30
CA VAL A 119 17.87 1.97 26.01
C VAL A 119 18.00 3.41 25.54
N ALA A 120 17.91 4.41 26.43
CA ALA A 120 18.04 5.80 26.00
C ALA A 120 19.44 6.09 25.49
N VAL A 121 20.48 5.61 26.18
CA VAL A 121 21.88 5.82 25.74
C VAL A 121 22.16 5.10 24.42
N ALA A 122 21.68 3.86 24.25
CA ALA A 122 21.83 3.13 23.00
C ALA A 122 21.15 3.87 21.83
N LEU A 123 19.89 4.27 22.01
CA LEU A 123 19.12 4.98 20.98
C LEU A 123 19.68 6.37 20.68
N ASN A 124 20.18 7.08 21.69
CA ASN A 124 20.82 8.38 21.48
C ASN A 124 22.08 8.20 20.62
N LYS A 125 22.93 7.21 20.92
CA LYS A 125 24.13 6.93 20.12
C LYS A 125 23.82 6.53 18.69
N THR A 126 22.76 5.77 18.45
CA THR A 126 22.43 5.28 17.10
C THR A 126 21.60 6.26 16.28
N LEU A 127 20.66 6.99 16.90
CA LEU A 127 19.67 7.81 16.20
C LEU A 127 19.96 9.31 16.23
N ALA A 128 20.87 9.79 17.10
CA ALA A 128 21.17 11.24 17.18
C ALA A 128 21.70 11.81 15.86
N HIS A 129 22.39 11.01 15.05
CA HIS A 129 22.95 11.49 13.78
C HIS A 129 21.94 11.53 12.63
N TYR A 130 20.83 10.80 12.74
CA TYR A 130 19.84 10.66 11.65
C TYR A 130 18.58 11.49 11.87
N ILE A 131 18.32 11.96 13.10
CA ILE A 131 17.00 12.47 13.51
C ILE A 131 17.15 13.85 14.14
N HIS A 132 16.17 14.74 13.89
CA HIS A 132 16.24 16.12 14.38
C HIS A 132 15.92 16.24 15.87
N LYS A 133 14.98 15.42 16.38
CA LYS A 133 14.56 15.46 17.78
C LYS A 133 14.18 14.07 18.29
N LEU A 134 14.75 13.70 19.43
CA LEU A 134 14.45 12.46 20.14
C LEU A 134 13.79 12.80 21.48
N LEU A 135 12.60 12.26 21.74
CA LEU A 135 11.82 12.51 22.95
C LEU A 135 11.66 11.21 23.71
N TYR A 136 11.94 11.22 25.02
CA TYR A 136 11.74 10.07 25.89
C TYR A 136 10.53 10.28 26.78
N PHE A 137 9.58 9.35 26.71
CA PHE A 137 8.39 9.33 27.55
C PHE A 137 8.56 8.24 28.61
N THR A 138 8.62 8.66 29.87
CA THR A 138 8.61 7.75 31.03
C THR A 138 7.30 7.92 31.79
N GLY A 139 6.61 6.82 32.04
CA GLY A 139 5.46 6.81 32.94
C GLY A 139 5.93 6.91 34.39
N THR A 140 5.21 7.69 35.21
CA THR A 140 5.26 7.58 36.67
C THR A 140 4.08 6.74 37.10
N ARG A 141 4.32 5.47 37.44
CA ARG A 141 3.38 4.69 38.21
C ARG A 141 3.99 4.37 39.57
#